data_AF-A0A0Q8DCY6-F1
#
_entry.id   AF-A0A0Q8DCY6-F1
#
_cell.length_a   1.000
_cell.length_b   1.000
_cell.length_c   1.000
_cell.angle_alpha   90.00
_cell.angle_beta   90.00
_cell.angle_gamma   90.00
#
_symmetry.space_group_name_H-M   'P 1'
#
loop_
_entity.id
_entity.type
_entity.pdbx_description
1 polymer ?
#
loop_
_entity_poly.entity_id
_entity_poly.type
_entity_poly.pdbx_seq_one_letter_code
_entity_poly.pdbx_strand_id
1 'polypeptide(L)'
;MRHTPKSALQALLMLLMLALAPLVSADPVVANQKLQLAKLNFAQVQLQHQIGQMHASAGRINEARAAFAAANVNGQMLTVSLLQLKQENQLTYNNGQYVNGPAQQRAVMQTELASINSQQLSIDFAVLQQQPTSQVYLSRAQIDLLMLTQSMLRVEQEMIAAQQ
;
A
#
# COMPACT_ATOMS: atom_id res chain seq x y z
N MET A 1 -56.30 -4.49 -17.40
CA MET A 1 -55.09 -4.27 -16.59
C MET A 1 -54.53 -2.90 -16.96
N ARG A 2 -54.68 -1.90 -16.09
CA ARG A 2 -54.26 -0.51 -16.35
C ARG A 2 -52.79 -0.35 -15.92
N HIS A 3 -51.87 -0.25 -16.86
CA HIS A 3 -50.49 0.14 -16.57
C HIS A 3 -50.47 1.60 -16.14
N THR A 4 -50.11 1.85 -14.89
CA THR A 4 -50.03 3.20 -14.33
C THR A 4 -48.72 3.87 -14.82
N PRO A 5 -48.79 5.07 -15.44
CA PRO A 5 -47.61 5.79 -15.95
C PRO A 5 -46.63 6.22 -14.83
N LYS A 6 -47.04 6.08 -13.57
CA LYS A 6 -46.23 6.35 -12.39
C LYS A 6 -45.05 5.38 -12.24
N SER A 7 -45.19 4.11 -12.65
CA SER A 7 -44.09 3.14 -12.52
C SER A 7 -42.97 3.38 -13.53
N ALA A 8 -43.30 3.85 -14.73
CA ALA A 8 -42.31 4.18 -15.76
C ALA A 8 -41.49 5.42 -15.37
N LEU A 9 -42.14 6.45 -14.80
CA LEU A 9 -41.44 7.63 -14.29
C LEU A 9 -40.57 7.31 -13.07
N GLN A 10 -41.04 6.45 -12.16
CA GLN A 10 -40.24 5.96 -11.03
C GLN A 10 -39.06 5.11 -11.48
N ALA A 11 -39.24 4.24 -12.48
CA ALA A 11 -38.16 3.46 -13.06
C ALA A 11 -37.12 4.35 -13.75
N LEU A 12 -37.57 5.40 -14.47
CA LEU A 12 -36.69 6.38 -15.09
C LEU A 12 -35.92 7.22 -14.05
N LEU A 13 -36.58 7.63 -12.96
CA LEU A 13 -35.95 8.35 -11.84
C LEU A 13 -34.95 7.47 -11.09
N MET A 14 -35.24 6.18 -10.89
CA MET A 14 -34.28 5.23 -10.31
C MET A 14 -33.08 5.00 -11.23
N LEU A 15 -33.30 4.91 -12.55
CA LEU A 15 -32.22 4.85 -13.55
C LEU A 15 -31.39 6.14 -13.57
N LEU A 16 -32.02 7.31 -13.43
CA LEU A 16 -31.32 8.60 -13.33
C LEU A 16 -30.51 8.70 -12.02
N MET A 17 -31.05 8.20 -10.90
CA MET A 17 -30.33 8.16 -9.63
C MET A 17 -29.18 7.14 -9.63
N LEU A 18 -29.30 6.04 -10.37
CA LEU A 18 -28.20 5.11 -10.63
C LEU A 18 -27.14 5.70 -11.58
N ALA A 19 -27.53 6.58 -12.49
CA ALA A 19 -26.61 7.37 -13.32
C ALA A 19 -25.97 8.56 -12.58
N LEU A 20 -26.57 8.97 -11.46
CA LEU A 20 -26.07 9.96 -10.50
C LEU A 20 -25.47 9.31 -9.25
N ALA A 21 -25.25 7.99 -9.25
CA ALA A 21 -24.27 7.41 -8.34
C ALA A 21 -23.02 8.27 -8.47
N PRO A 22 -22.38 8.69 -7.36
CA PRO A 22 -21.16 9.46 -7.50
C PRO A 22 -20.30 8.64 -8.44
N LEU A 23 -19.97 9.22 -9.60
CA LEU A 23 -18.74 8.85 -10.28
C LEU A 23 -17.76 8.72 -9.12
N VAL A 24 -17.35 7.49 -8.80
CA VAL A 24 -16.24 7.27 -7.89
C VAL A 24 -15.07 7.86 -8.65
N SER A 25 -15.01 9.17 -8.56
CA SER A 25 -13.99 10.05 -9.06
C SER A 25 -12.84 9.61 -8.21
N ALA A 26 -12.00 8.75 -8.77
CA ALA A 26 -10.70 8.53 -8.19
C ALA A 26 -10.10 9.92 -7.97
N ASP A 27 -9.76 10.21 -6.74
CA ASP A 27 -9.36 11.55 -6.36
C ASP A 27 -7.86 11.45 -6.12
N PRO A 28 -7.02 12.24 -6.81
CA PRO A 28 -5.62 12.38 -6.45
C PRO A 28 -5.42 12.60 -4.94
N VAL A 29 -6.39 13.22 -4.26
CA VAL A 29 -6.43 13.35 -2.80
C VAL A 29 -6.55 11.98 -2.11
N VAL A 30 -7.41 11.08 -2.57
CA VAL A 30 -7.55 9.71 -2.03
C VAL A 30 -6.27 8.91 -2.25
N ALA A 31 -5.67 8.96 -3.44
CA ALA A 31 -4.38 8.32 -3.70
C ALA A 31 -3.29 8.86 -2.73
N ASN A 32 -3.25 10.17 -2.50
CA ASN A 32 -2.34 10.77 -1.53
C ASN A 32 -2.60 10.31 -0.09
N GLN A 33 -3.87 10.18 0.33
CA GLN A 33 -4.20 9.62 1.65
C GLN A 33 -3.71 8.18 1.80
N LYS A 34 -3.87 7.35 0.76
CA LYS A 34 -3.36 5.98 0.74
C LYS A 34 -1.84 5.93 0.80
N LEU A 35 -1.15 6.85 0.13
CA LEU A 35 0.30 7.00 0.22
C LEU A 35 0.73 7.31 1.65
N GLN A 36 0.06 8.24 2.34
CA GLN A 36 0.40 8.55 3.73
C GLN A 36 0.19 7.35 4.66
N LEU A 37 -0.91 6.61 4.49
CA LEU A 37 -1.14 5.37 5.26
C LEU A 37 -0.04 4.33 5.00
N ALA A 38 0.36 4.14 3.74
CA ALA A 38 1.47 3.24 3.40
C ALA A 38 2.80 3.69 4.03
N LYS A 39 3.09 5.00 4.02
CA LYS A 39 4.30 5.56 4.67
C LYS A 39 4.29 5.33 6.19
N LEU A 40 3.14 5.50 6.84
CA LEU A 40 2.99 5.21 8.28
C LEU A 40 3.21 3.73 8.59
N ASN A 41 2.61 2.83 7.82
CA ASN A 41 2.81 1.39 7.99
C ASN A 41 4.27 0.99 7.73
N PHE A 42 4.92 1.60 6.75
CA PHE A 42 6.34 1.37 6.48
C PHE A 42 7.23 1.82 7.64
N ALA A 43 6.97 2.98 8.23
CA ALA A 43 7.70 3.44 9.41
C ALA A 43 7.54 2.47 10.60
N GLN A 44 6.34 1.90 10.79
CA GLN A 44 6.11 0.89 11.82
C GLN A 44 6.89 -0.40 11.57
N VAL A 45 6.99 -0.85 10.31
CA VAL A 45 7.81 -2.00 9.94
C VAL A 45 9.29 -1.75 10.27
N GLN A 46 9.82 -0.60 9.86
CA GLN A 46 11.21 -0.21 10.14
C GLN A 46 11.51 -0.21 11.64
N LEU A 47 10.61 0.38 12.43
CA LEU A 47 10.76 0.44 13.89
C LEU A 47 10.79 -0.95 14.51
N GLN A 48 9.85 -1.84 14.14
CA GLN A 48 9.78 -3.19 14.71
C GLN A 48 11.00 -4.05 14.31
N HIS A 49 11.50 -3.90 13.08
CA HIS A 49 12.75 -4.53 12.66
C HIS A 49 13.94 -4.05 13.49
N GLN A 50 14.07 -2.73 13.72
CA GLN A 50 15.15 -2.17 14.53
C GLN A 50 15.10 -2.66 15.99
N ILE A 51 13.89 -2.72 16.58
CA ILE A 51 13.68 -3.28 17.92
C ILE A 51 14.08 -4.77 17.94
N GLY A 52 13.66 -5.54 16.93
CA GLY A 52 14.01 -6.96 16.80
C GLY A 52 15.52 -7.18 16.70
N GLN A 53 16.21 -6.41 15.86
CA GLN A 53 17.67 -6.44 15.74
C GLN A 53 18.37 -6.12 17.07
N MET A 54 17.94 -5.06 17.76
CA MET A 54 18.48 -4.68 19.05
C MET A 54 18.33 -5.82 20.07
N HIS A 55 17.14 -6.41 20.19
CA HIS A 55 16.93 -7.54 21.10
C HIS A 55 17.74 -8.78 20.71
N ALA A 56 17.83 -9.10 19.41
CA ALA A 56 18.64 -10.21 18.92
C ALA A 56 20.14 -10.03 19.25
N SER A 57 20.68 -8.82 19.04
CA SER A 57 22.07 -8.49 19.38
C SER A 57 22.35 -8.54 20.89
N ALA A 58 21.34 -8.26 21.71
CA ALA A 58 21.42 -8.31 23.17
C ALA A 58 21.19 -9.72 23.75
N GLY A 59 21.02 -10.74 22.90
CA GLY A 59 20.71 -12.11 23.33
C GLY A 59 19.29 -12.30 23.88
N ARG A 60 18.41 -11.29 23.76
CA ARG A 60 17.01 -11.30 24.20
C ARG A 60 16.12 -11.94 23.13
N ILE A 61 16.24 -13.26 23.00
CA ILE A 61 15.66 -14.02 21.88
C ILE A 61 14.13 -13.92 21.83
N ASN A 62 13.44 -14.01 22.97
CA ASN A 62 11.98 -14.02 22.99
C ASN A 62 11.41 -12.65 22.59
N GLU A 63 12.01 -11.57 23.08
CA GLU A 63 11.66 -10.20 22.73
C GLU A 63 11.96 -9.91 21.25
N ALA A 64 13.07 -10.42 20.73
CA ALA A 64 13.38 -10.34 19.31
C ALA A 64 12.33 -11.05 18.46
N ARG A 65 11.90 -12.26 18.84
CA ARG A 65 10.83 -12.99 18.14
C ARG A 65 9.52 -12.21 18.14
N ALA A 66 9.14 -11.62 19.27
CA ALA A 66 7.94 -10.81 19.38
C ALA A 66 7.99 -9.57 18.46
N ALA A 67 9.14 -8.89 18.43
CA ALA A 67 9.35 -7.74 17.55
C ALA A 67 9.31 -8.13 16.06
N PHE A 68 9.95 -9.24 15.66
CA PHE A 68 9.88 -9.72 14.28
C PHE A 68 8.49 -10.23 13.89
N ALA A 69 7.74 -10.82 14.83
CA ALA A 69 6.33 -11.16 14.60
C ALA A 69 5.48 -9.90 14.36
N ALA A 70 5.69 -8.83 15.14
CA ALA A 70 5.04 -7.54 14.92
C ALA A 70 5.46 -6.92 13.58
N ALA A 71 6.74 -6.99 13.21
CA ALA A 71 7.24 -6.53 11.92
C ALA A 71 6.59 -7.28 10.75
N ASN A 72 6.39 -8.60 10.86
CA ASN A 72 5.68 -9.41 9.87
C ASN A 72 4.22 -8.93 9.69
N VAL A 73 3.47 -8.77 10.78
CA VAL A 73 2.09 -8.27 10.72
C VAL A 73 2.03 -6.88 10.10
N ASN A 74 2.92 -5.97 10.50
CA ASN A 74 2.99 -4.63 9.93
C ASN A 74 3.39 -4.67 8.44
N GLY A 75 4.25 -5.61 8.03
CA GLY A 75 4.62 -5.83 6.63
C GLY A 75 3.44 -6.31 5.78
N GLN A 76 2.58 -7.16 6.33
CA GLN A 76 1.33 -7.55 5.67
C GLN A 76 0.37 -6.36 5.52
N MET A 77 0.20 -5.55 6.58
CA MET A 77 -0.61 -4.34 6.54
C MET A 77 -0.09 -3.30 5.55
N LEU A 78 1.25 -3.14 5.47
CA LEU A 78 1.90 -2.32 4.46
C LEU A 78 1.60 -2.82 3.04
N THR A 79 1.73 -4.13 2.82
CA THR A 79 1.43 -4.76 1.52
C THR A 79 0.00 -4.47 1.09
N VAL A 80 -0.98 -4.63 1.99
CA VAL A 80 -2.38 -4.29 1.71
C VAL A 80 -2.54 -2.80 1.39
N SER A 81 -1.88 -1.92 2.14
CA SER A 81 -1.94 -0.47 1.90
C SER A 81 -1.36 -0.07 0.54
N LEU A 82 -0.27 -0.72 0.12
CA LEU A 82 0.34 -0.52 -1.19
C LEU A 82 -0.55 -1.04 -2.33
N LEU A 83 -1.22 -2.18 -2.15
CA LEU A 83 -2.18 -2.68 -3.13
C LEU A 83 -3.38 -1.73 -3.27
N GLN A 84 -3.88 -1.16 -2.17
CA GLN A 84 -4.91 -0.13 -2.22
C GLN A 84 -4.41 1.14 -2.92
N LEU A 85 -3.19 1.60 -2.63
CA LEU A 85 -2.59 2.74 -3.32
C LEU A 85 -2.44 2.48 -4.83
N LYS A 86 -2.00 1.27 -5.22
CA LYS A 86 -1.89 0.86 -6.62
C LYS A 86 -3.24 0.97 -7.32
N GLN A 87 -4.30 0.48 -6.67
CA GLN A 87 -5.65 0.56 -7.19
C GLN A 87 -6.08 2.01 -7.43
N GLU A 88 -5.87 2.91 -6.46
CA GLU A 88 -6.21 4.33 -6.61
C GLU A 88 -5.37 5.02 -7.69
N ASN A 89 -4.07 4.71 -7.77
CA ASN A 89 -3.21 5.22 -8.84
C ASN A 89 -3.66 4.73 -10.23
N GLN A 90 -4.12 3.47 -10.33
CA GLN A 90 -4.63 2.90 -11.57
C GLN A 90 -5.96 3.54 -11.97
N LEU A 91 -6.85 3.78 -11.01
CA LEU A 91 -8.12 4.47 -11.28
C LEU A 91 -7.87 5.91 -11.73
N THR A 92 -6.98 6.63 -11.04
CA THR A 92 -6.53 7.98 -11.42
C THR A 92 -6.00 8.01 -12.85
N TYR A 93 -5.20 7.01 -13.25
CA TYR A 93 -4.73 6.85 -14.62
C TYR A 93 -5.87 6.57 -15.62
N ASN A 94 -6.72 5.59 -15.32
CA ASN A 94 -7.81 5.19 -16.23
C ASN A 94 -8.83 6.30 -16.46
N ASN A 95 -9.04 7.14 -15.46
CA ASN A 95 -9.97 8.26 -15.50
C ASN A 95 -9.34 9.55 -16.09
N GLY A 96 -8.04 9.55 -16.41
CA GLY A 96 -7.35 10.72 -16.95
C GLY A 96 -7.16 11.86 -15.93
N GLN A 97 -7.13 11.55 -14.63
CA GLN A 97 -7.05 12.52 -13.54
C GLN A 97 -5.60 12.85 -13.17
N TYR A 98 -4.83 13.24 -14.18
CA TYR A 98 -3.43 13.58 -14.07
C TYR A 98 -3.08 14.73 -15.02
N VAL A 99 -2.01 15.45 -14.70
CA VAL A 99 -1.37 16.39 -15.63
C VAL A 99 -0.36 15.63 -16.50
N ASN A 100 0.38 14.68 -15.92
CA ASN A 100 1.41 13.91 -16.61
C ASN A 100 1.12 12.40 -16.57
N GLY A 101 0.56 11.89 -17.68
CA GLY A 101 0.16 10.48 -17.82
C GLY A 101 1.31 9.48 -17.68
N PRO A 102 2.46 9.68 -18.33
CA PRO A 102 3.63 8.83 -18.14
C PRO A 102 4.10 8.76 -16.68
N ALA A 103 4.07 9.86 -15.94
CA ALA A 103 4.39 9.87 -14.50
C ALA A 103 3.35 9.08 -13.70
N GLN A 104 2.06 9.24 -13.99
CA GLN A 104 1.00 8.48 -13.34
C GLN A 104 1.14 6.97 -13.59
N GLN A 105 1.49 6.56 -14.81
CA GLN A 105 1.74 5.15 -15.13
C GLN A 105 2.95 4.61 -14.36
N ARG A 106 4.04 5.40 -14.23
CA ARG A 106 5.19 5.02 -13.40
C ARG A 106 4.81 4.94 -11.92
N ALA A 107 3.95 5.82 -11.41
CA ALA A 107 3.45 5.72 -10.03
C ALA A 107 2.73 4.38 -9.78
N VAL A 108 1.90 3.91 -10.72
CA VAL A 108 1.27 2.57 -10.65
C VAL A 108 2.35 1.47 -10.58
N MET A 109 3.29 1.47 -11.52
CA MET A 109 4.33 0.43 -11.59
C MET A 109 5.24 0.42 -10.35
N GLN A 110 5.66 1.59 -9.87
CA GLN A 110 6.50 1.69 -8.68
C GLN A 110 5.73 1.25 -7.43
N THR A 111 4.42 1.49 -7.36
CA THR A 111 3.59 1.02 -6.24
C THR A 111 3.47 -0.50 -6.25
N GLU A 112 3.34 -1.10 -7.43
CA GLU A 112 3.37 -2.56 -7.59
C GLU A 112 4.71 -3.15 -7.12
N LEU A 113 5.84 -2.60 -7.57
CA LEU A 113 7.16 -3.03 -7.12
C LEU A 113 7.33 -2.89 -5.60
N ALA A 114 6.86 -1.78 -5.02
CA ALA A 114 6.87 -1.60 -3.57
C ALA A 114 6.06 -2.69 -2.85
N SER A 115 4.89 -3.07 -3.38
CA SER A 115 4.05 -4.12 -2.79
C SER A 115 4.73 -5.49 -2.81
N ILE A 116 5.45 -5.82 -3.90
CA ILE A 116 6.21 -7.07 -4.02
C ILE A 116 7.38 -7.07 -3.03
N ASN A 117 8.12 -5.97 -2.94
CA ASN A 117 9.22 -5.83 -1.97
C ASN A 117 8.72 -5.95 -0.52
N SER A 118 7.57 -5.35 -0.19
CA SER A 118 6.93 -5.47 1.12
C SER A 118 6.50 -6.91 1.44
N GLN A 119 6.02 -7.65 0.44
CA GLN A 119 5.67 -9.06 0.60
C GLN A 119 6.91 -9.92 0.88
N GLN A 120 8.01 -9.70 0.15
CA GLN A 120 9.27 -10.40 0.37
C GLN A 120 9.82 -10.12 1.78
N LEU A 121 9.78 -8.87 2.21
CA LEU A 121 10.20 -8.48 3.55
C LEU A 121 9.38 -9.17 4.65
N SER A 122 8.08 -9.37 4.43
CA SER A 122 7.20 -10.10 5.36
C SER A 122 7.60 -11.57 5.51
N ILE A 123 8.07 -12.19 4.41
CA ILE A 123 8.59 -13.58 4.42
C ILE A 123 9.87 -13.65 5.26
N ASP A 124 10.78 -12.69 5.10
CA ASP A 124 12.01 -12.64 5.89
C ASP A 124 11.71 -12.48 7.39
N PHE A 125 10.73 -11.65 7.76
CA PHE A 125 10.30 -11.54 9.15
C PHE A 125 9.65 -12.81 9.70
N ALA A 126 8.89 -13.55 8.88
CA ALA A 126 8.36 -14.85 9.28
C ALA A 126 9.49 -15.86 9.62
N VAL A 127 10.62 -15.79 8.90
CA VAL A 127 11.81 -16.60 9.23
C VAL A 127 12.50 -16.08 10.49
N LEU A 128 12.69 -14.76 10.62
CA LEU A 128 13.31 -14.14 11.80
C LEU A 128 12.50 -14.35 13.08
N GLN A 129 11.18 -14.50 12.98
CA GLN A 129 10.34 -14.92 14.11
C GLN A 129 10.74 -16.30 14.65
N GLN A 130 11.22 -17.21 13.80
CA GLN A 130 11.67 -18.54 14.20
C GLN A 130 13.15 -18.51 14.61
N GLN A 131 13.97 -17.79 13.84
CA GLN A 131 15.42 -17.70 13.94
C GLN A 131 15.90 -16.25 14.05
N PRO A 132 15.65 -15.57 15.19
CA PRO A 132 15.85 -14.12 15.32
C PRO A 132 17.33 -13.68 15.27
N THR A 133 18.27 -14.59 15.45
CA THR A 133 19.71 -14.32 15.41
C THR A 133 20.36 -14.67 14.07
N SER A 134 19.57 -15.11 13.08
CA SER A 134 20.09 -15.52 11.78
C SER A 134 20.63 -14.33 11.00
N GLN A 135 21.96 -14.19 10.97
CA GLN A 135 22.64 -13.04 10.33
C GLN A 135 22.34 -12.91 8.83
N VAL A 136 22.10 -14.04 8.16
CA VAL A 136 21.70 -14.06 6.75
C VAL A 136 20.37 -13.33 6.56
N TYR A 137 19.35 -13.68 7.34
CA TYR A 137 18.02 -13.06 7.23
C TYR A 137 17.98 -11.64 7.82
N LEU A 138 18.77 -11.35 8.87
CA LEU A 138 18.89 -9.99 9.40
C LEU A 138 19.47 -9.04 8.35
N SER A 139 20.51 -9.47 7.64
CA SER A 139 21.14 -8.69 6.58
C SER A 139 20.22 -8.55 5.35
N ARG A 140 19.51 -9.63 4.98
CA ARG A 140 18.56 -9.61 3.88
C ARG A 140 17.39 -8.65 4.15
N ALA A 141 16.76 -8.76 5.32
CA ALA A 141 15.69 -7.85 5.73
C ALA A 141 16.17 -6.38 5.75
N GLN A 142 17.42 -6.12 6.14
CA GLN A 142 18.00 -4.79 6.09
C GLN A 142 18.14 -4.27 4.65
N ILE A 143 18.60 -5.10 3.72
CA ILE A 143 18.71 -4.74 2.30
C ILE A 143 17.32 -4.50 1.71
N ASP A 144 16.36 -5.38 1.99
CA ASP A 144 14.99 -5.26 1.49
C ASP A 144 14.30 -4.00 2.03
N LEU A 145 14.56 -3.61 3.29
CA LEU A 145 14.11 -2.33 3.84
C LEU A 145 14.71 -1.12 3.11
N LEU A 146 15.99 -1.16 2.72
CA LEU A 146 16.62 -0.10 1.95
C LEU A 146 16.06 -0.02 0.53
N MET A 147 15.79 -1.16 -0.10
CA MET A 147 15.14 -1.22 -1.41
C MET A 147 13.71 -0.68 -1.34
N LEU A 148 12.94 -1.09 -0.32
CA LEU A 148 11.58 -0.61 -0.11
C LEU A 148 11.54 0.88 0.22
N THR A 149 12.52 1.41 0.97
CA THR A 149 12.67 2.86 1.20
C THR A 149 12.79 3.61 -0.12
N GLN A 150 13.66 3.14 -1.03
CA GLN A 150 13.82 3.74 -2.34
C GLN A 150 12.55 3.61 -3.20
N SER A 151 11.85 2.47 -3.15
CA SER A 151 10.57 2.29 -3.83
C SER A 151 9.51 3.27 -3.33
N MET A 152 9.36 3.45 -2.01
CA MET A 152 8.41 4.38 -1.42
C MET A 152 8.68 5.83 -1.84
N LEU A 153 9.96 6.24 -1.89
CA LEU A 153 10.36 7.56 -2.37
C LEU A 153 10.03 7.75 -3.86
N ARG A 154 10.27 6.73 -4.70
CA ARG A 154 9.93 6.79 -6.13
C ARG A 154 8.43 6.87 -6.36
N VAL A 155 7.62 6.12 -5.60
CA VAL A 155 6.16 6.20 -5.67
C VAL A 155 5.70 7.64 -5.38
N GLU A 156 6.18 8.22 -4.29
CA GLU A 156 5.83 9.60 -3.91
C GLU A 156 6.25 10.61 -4.98
N GLN A 157 7.47 10.51 -5.50
CA GLN A 157 7.97 11.40 -6.55
C GLN A 157 7.14 11.31 -7.84
N GLU A 158 6.81 10.10 -8.30
CA GLU A 158 6.03 9.92 -9.53
C GLU A 158 4.57 10.37 -9.34
N MET A 159 3.99 10.19 -8.15
CA MET A 159 2.66 10.73 -7.83
C MET A 159 2.66 12.26 -7.83
N ILE A 160 3.70 12.89 -7.26
CA ILE A 160 3.85 14.36 -7.30
C ILE A 160 4.01 14.83 -8.75
N ALA A 161 4.90 14.19 -9.52
CA ALA A 161 5.15 14.54 -10.91
C ALA A 161 3.93 14.31 -11.81
N ALA A 162 3.03 13.39 -11.46
CA ALA A 162 1.77 13.17 -12.17
C ALA A 162 0.77 14.32 -12.03
N GLN A 163 0.87 15.10 -10.96
CA GLN A 163 -0.09 16.16 -10.60
C GLN A 163 0.43 17.58 -10.86
N GLN A 164 1.67 17.71 -11.35
CA GLN A 164 2.31 18.97 -11.74
C GLN A 164 2.42 19.05 -13.26
#